data_AF-A0AAE0IHE1-F1
#
_entry.id   AF-A0AAE0IHE1-F1
#
_cell.length_a   1.000
_cell.length_b   1.000
_cell.length_c   1.000
_cell.angle_alpha   90.00
_cell.angle_beta   90.00
_cell.angle_gamma   90.00
#
_symmetry.space_group_name_H-M   'P 1'
#
loop_
_entity.id
_entity.type
_entity.pdbx_description
1 polymer ?
#
loop_
_entity_poly.entity_id
_entity_poly.type
_entity_poly.pdbx_seq_one_letter_code
_entity_poly.pdbx_strand_id
1 'polypeptide(L)'
;MNGTTSTNTIKSHILSEADPLPPSFLLEMANDGPLNEISNSAGAVRHHLYHHGMRDRTTGKLLSSMLFFIYQTTRHGPQNGFRLCYVHRGFYIASAEKASMEKDDVDRLEAPIPQGHMEMIILGEAPPPIPDDVDDDEYANSAV
;
A
#
# COMPACT_ATOMS: atom_id res chain seq x y z
N MET A 1 -18.02 -1.16 -44.16
CA MET A 1 -17.64 -0.33 -42.99
C MET A 1 -17.62 -1.26 -41.78
N ASN A 2 -16.45 -1.75 -41.39
CA ASN A 2 -16.33 -2.67 -40.25
C ASN A 2 -15.86 -1.86 -39.03
N GLY A 3 -16.80 -1.54 -38.15
CA GLY A 3 -16.50 -1.00 -36.83
C GLY A 3 -15.90 -2.09 -35.96
N THR A 4 -14.65 -1.92 -35.55
CA THR A 4 -14.02 -2.80 -34.57
C THR A 4 -14.43 -2.29 -33.20
N THR A 5 -15.42 -2.93 -32.59
CA THR A 5 -15.81 -2.66 -31.21
C THR A 5 -14.71 -3.23 -30.31
N SER A 6 -13.80 -2.38 -29.83
CA SER A 6 -12.87 -2.75 -28.76
C SER A 6 -13.70 -3.06 -27.51
N THR A 7 -13.88 -4.35 -27.23
CA THR A 7 -14.34 -4.81 -25.93
C THR A 7 -13.25 -4.44 -24.93
N ASN A 8 -13.50 -3.41 -24.11
CA ASN A 8 -12.75 -3.20 -22.87
C ASN A 8 -13.05 -4.40 -21.96
N THR A 9 -12.23 -5.45 -22.10
CA THR A 9 -12.27 -6.59 -21.19
C THR A 9 -11.81 -6.08 -19.83
N ILE A 10 -12.75 -5.89 -18.90
CA ILE A 10 -12.43 -5.67 -17.49
C ILE A 10 -11.73 -6.94 -17.03
N LYS A 11 -10.40 -6.90 -16.92
CA LYS A 11 -9.61 -7.99 -16.35
C LYS A 11 -9.78 -7.95 -14.84
N SER A 12 -10.68 -8.76 -14.30
CA SER A 12 -10.68 -9.09 -12.87
C SER A 12 -9.63 -10.17 -12.63
N HIS A 13 -8.55 -9.84 -11.92
CA HIS A 13 -7.56 -10.79 -11.47
C HIS A 13 -7.94 -11.29 -10.06
N ILE A 14 -8.34 -12.56 -9.93
CA ILE A 14 -8.51 -13.20 -8.62
C ILE A 14 -7.15 -13.75 -8.22
N LEU A 15 -6.52 -13.13 -7.24
CA LEU A 15 -5.19 -13.54 -6.77
C LEU A 15 -5.31 -14.83 -5.97
N SER A 16 -4.56 -15.85 -6.38
CA SER A 16 -4.46 -17.12 -5.67
C SER A 16 -3.03 -17.64 -5.75
N GLU A 17 -2.67 -18.65 -4.95
CA GLU A 17 -1.36 -19.30 -5.09
C GLU A 17 -1.15 -19.90 -6.49
N ALA A 18 -2.22 -20.29 -7.18
CA ALA A 18 -2.17 -20.87 -8.53
C ALA A 18 -2.08 -19.82 -9.64
N ASP A 19 -2.45 -18.57 -9.37
CA ASP A 19 -2.40 -17.44 -10.32
C ASP A 19 -1.88 -16.19 -9.60
N PRO A 20 -0.55 -16.12 -9.36
CA PRO A 20 0.06 -15.01 -8.66
C PRO A 20 0.02 -13.76 -9.55
N LEU A 21 -0.05 -12.60 -8.90
CA LEU A 21 -0.06 -11.33 -9.61
C LEU A 21 1.19 -11.20 -10.51
N PRO A 22 1.03 -11.00 -11.84
CA PRO A 22 2.17 -10.73 -12.70
C PRO A 22 2.92 -9.51 -12.18
N PRO A 23 4.25 -9.54 -12.04
CA PRO A 23 4.98 -8.40 -11.48
C PRO A 23 4.83 -7.11 -12.32
N SER A 24 4.58 -7.25 -13.63
CA SER A 24 4.24 -6.14 -14.52
C SER A 24 2.95 -5.42 -14.10
N PHE A 25 2.02 -6.10 -13.45
CA PHE A 25 0.76 -5.52 -12.99
C PHE A 25 0.96 -4.59 -11.79
N LEU A 26 1.92 -4.90 -10.90
CA LEU A 26 2.32 -3.96 -9.84
C LEU A 26 2.95 -2.69 -10.43
N LEU A 27 3.73 -2.84 -11.50
CA LEU A 27 4.33 -1.73 -12.22
C LEU A 27 3.25 -0.91 -12.97
N GLU A 28 2.26 -1.55 -13.59
CA GLU A 28 1.11 -0.87 -14.19
C GLU A 28 0.30 -0.12 -13.13
N MET A 29 -0.03 -0.75 -12.00
CA MET A 29 -0.70 -0.09 -10.86
C MET A 29 0.08 1.11 -10.32
N ALA A 30 1.41 1.06 -10.35
CA ALA A 30 2.27 2.17 -9.94
C ALA A 30 2.24 3.35 -10.93
N ASN A 31 1.98 3.09 -12.22
CA ASN A 31 2.04 4.09 -13.29
C ASN A 31 0.66 4.67 -13.69
N ASP A 32 -0.46 4.01 -13.35
CA ASP A 32 -1.77 4.25 -13.99
C ASP A 32 -2.81 5.04 -13.14
N GLY A 33 -2.47 5.54 -11.94
CA GLY A 33 -3.48 6.27 -11.14
C GLY A 33 -3.05 6.75 -9.75
N PRO A 34 -3.97 7.36 -8.95
CA PRO A 34 -3.71 8.31 -7.86
C PRO A 34 -3.19 7.67 -6.56
N LEU A 35 -2.39 6.61 -6.67
CA LEU A 35 -1.56 6.15 -5.58
C LEU A 35 -0.43 7.16 -5.41
N ASN A 36 -0.27 7.69 -4.21
CA ASN A 36 0.74 8.68 -3.95
C ASN A 36 2.11 8.08 -4.26
N GLU A 37 2.77 8.68 -5.25
CA GLU A 37 4.13 8.34 -5.62
C GLU A 37 5.08 9.15 -4.74
N ILE A 38 5.87 8.46 -3.92
CA ILE A 38 6.77 9.11 -2.96
C ILE A 38 8.20 8.77 -3.33
N SER A 39 9.07 9.77 -3.37
CA SER A 39 10.49 9.51 -3.53
C SER A 39 11.06 8.76 -2.33
N ASN A 40 12.06 7.92 -2.53
CA ASN A 40 12.85 7.36 -1.42
C ASN A 40 13.83 8.38 -0.77
N SER A 41 13.65 9.68 -1.00
CA SER A 41 14.47 10.71 -0.34
C SER A 41 14.26 10.66 1.17
N ALA A 42 15.33 10.89 1.92
CA ALA A 42 15.27 10.90 3.38
C ALA A 42 14.19 11.88 3.88
N GLY A 43 13.31 11.40 4.76
CA GLY A 43 12.19 12.14 5.34
C GLY A 43 10.93 12.24 4.47
N ALA A 44 10.97 11.84 3.20
CA ALA A 44 9.80 11.97 2.31
C ALA A 44 8.64 11.07 2.74
N VAL A 45 8.94 9.83 3.17
CA VAL A 45 7.93 8.87 3.62
C VAL A 45 7.39 9.31 4.97
N ARG A 46 8.26 9.74 5.89
CA ARG A 46 7.84 10.26 7.19
C ARG A 46 6.93 11.47 7.04
N HIS A 47 7.33 12.45 6.23
CA HIS A 47 6.51 13.61 5.92
C HIS A 47 5.16 13.20 5.34
N HIS A 48 5.14 12.20 4.44
CA HIS A 48 3.90 11.73 3.84
C HIS A 48 2.95 11.10 4.87
N LEU A 49 3.44 10.13 5.64
CA LEU A 49 2.67 9.47 6.71
C LEU A 49 2.18 10.50 7.73
N TYR A 50 3.00 11.49 8.06
CA TYR A 50 2.61 12.56 8.95
C TYR A 50 1.49 13.41 8.31
N HIS A 51 1.73 14.09 7.20
CA HIS A 51 0.76 15.06 6.70
C HIS A 51 -0.49 14.46 6.05
N HIS A 52 -0.40 13.23 5.52
CA HIS A 52 -1.48 12.61 4.75
C HIS A 52 -2.11 11.38 5.41
N GLY A 53 -1.54 10.86 6.48
CA GLY A 53 -1.99 9.61 7.10
C GLY A 53 -3.22 9.66 8.00
N MET A 54 -4.02 10.74 7.94
CA MET A 54 -5.26 10.90 8.72
C MET A 54 -5.08 10.47 10.18
N ARG A 55 -4.25 11.20 10.92
CA ARG A 55 -3.82 10.80 12.26
C ARG A 55 -4.69 11.37 13.36
N ASP A 56 -4.82 10.61 14.43
CA ASP A 56 -5.28 11.13 15.70
C ASP A 56 -4.19 12.04 16.30
N ARG A 57 -4.52 13.31 16.50
CA ARG A 57 -3.59 14.30 17.06
C ARG A 57 -3.21 14.05 18.51
N THR A 58 -4.01 13.28 19.25
CA THR A 58 -3.79 12.97 20.66
C THR A 58 -2.86 11.78 20.81
N THR A 59 -3.08 10.73 20.02
CA THR A 59 -2.32 9.47 20.13
C THR A 59 -1.18 9.36 19.13
N GLY A 60 -1.15 10.20 18.09
CA GLY A 60 -0.16 10.16 17.00
C GLY A 60 -0.32 8.95 16.07
N LYS A 61 -1.42 8.18 16.19
CA LYS A 61 -1.67 6.96 15.43
C LYS A 61 -2.49 7.24 14.15
N LEU A 62 -2.22 6.49 13.09
CA LEU A 62 -3.04 6.51 11.86
C LEU A 62 -4.46 6.03 12.15
N LEU A 63 -5.49 6.75 11.68
CA LEU A 63 -6.90 6.36 11.82
C LEU A 63 -7.34 5.38 10.72
N SER A 64 -6.62 5.32 9.61
CA SER A 64 -6.86 4.44 8.47
C SER A 64 -5.56 3.85 7.97
N SER A 65 -5.63 2.69 7.32
CA SER A 65 -4.47 2.14 6.61
C SER A 65 -4.12 3.00 5.39
N MET A 66 -2.86 2.97 4.98
CA MET A 66 -2.37 3.68 3.80
C MET A 66 -1.69 2.71 2.83
N LEU A 67 -1.91 2.93 1.54
CA LEU A 67 -1.21 2.24 0.45
C LEU A 67 -0.55 3.30 -0.44
N PHE A 68 0.74 3.15 -0.72
CA PHE A 68 1.47 4.06 -1.59
C PHE A 68 2.71 3.38 -2.19
N PHE A 69 3.28 3.98 -3.22
CA PHE A 69 4.50 3.50 -3.85
C PHE A 69 5.69 4.38 -3.48
N ILE A 70 6.84 3.74 -3.35
CA ILE A 70 8.13 4.41 -3.28
C ILE A 70 8.94 4.07 -4.52
N TYR A 71 9.40 5.12 -5.20
CA TYR A 71 10.31 5.02 -6.33
C TYR A 71 11.67 5.62 -6.00
N GLN A 72 12.69 5.14 -6.68
CA GLN A 72 14.03 5.67 -6.56
C GLN A 72 14.21 6.90 -7.46
N THR A 73 14.27 8.10 -6.86
CA THR A 73 14.33 9.38 -7.59
C THR A 73 15.63 9.64 -8.34
N THR A 74 16.74 8.99 -7.96
CA THR A 74 18.08 9.32 -8.47
C THR A 74 18.53 8.48 -9.66
N ARG A 75 17.67 7.61 -10.20
CA ARG A 75 17.98 6.79 -11.38
C ARG A 75 16.85 6.90 -12.40
N HIS A 76 17.21 7.07 -13.67
CA HIS A 76 16.24 7.10 -14.78
C HIS A 76 16.42 5.83 -15.62
N GLY A 77 15.36 5.05 -15.78
CA GLY A 77 15.35 3.90 -16.69
C GLY A 77 14.38 2.78 -16.27
N PRO A 78 14.05 1.85 -17.19
CA PRO A 78 13.08 0.76 -16.97
C PRO A 78 13.52 -0.30 -15.95
N GLN A 79 14.67 -0.11 -15.30
CA GLN A 79 15.24 -1.02 -14.31
C GLN A 79 15.17 -0.46 -12.88
N ASN A 80 14.46 0.65 -12.67
CA ASN A 80 14.29 1.19 -11.33
C ASN A 80 13.54 0.19 -10.44
N GLY A 81 14.10 -0.07 -9.25
CA GLY A 81 13.36 -0.80 -8.24
C GLY A 81 12.21 0.06 -7.71
N PHE A 82 11.13 -0.60 -7.30
CA PHE A 82 10.00 0.06 -6.64
C PHE A 82 9.55 -0.74 -5.42
N ARG A 83 8.91 -0.04 -4.49
CA ARG A 83 8.42 -0.62 -3.24
C ARG A 83 6.97 -0.22 -3.02
N LEU A 84 6.09 -1.22 -2.95
CA LEU A 84 4.71 -1.05 -2.51
C LEU A 84 4.69 -1.06 -0.98
N CYS A 85 4.15 0.00 -0.39
CA CYS A 85 4.09 0.16 1.06
C CYS A 85 2.63 0.11 1.52
N TYR A 86 2.34 -0.80 2.45
CA TYR A 86 1.08 -0.82 3.18
C TYR A 86 1.33 -0.54 4.65
N VAL A 87 0.72 0.51 5.19
CA VAL A 87 0.85 0.87 6.60
C VAL A 87 -0.50 0.68 7.26
N HIS A 88 -0.56 -0.22 8.24
CA HIS A 88 -1.78 -0.51 8.97
C HIS A 88 -2.27 0.70 9.77
N ARG A 89 -3.59 0.80 9.90
CA ARG A 89 -4.23 1.61 10.93
C ARG A 89 -3.60 1.33 12.30
N GLY A 90 -3.44 2.37 13.11
CA GLY A 90 -2.87 2.25 14.46
C GLY A 90 -1.35 2.40 14.50
N PHE A 91 -0.67 2.39 13.34
CA PHE A 91 0.76 2.72 13.26
C PHE A 91 1.02 4.12 13.83
N TYR A 92 2.04 4.23 14.68
CA TYR A 92 2.37 5.45 15.40
C TYR A 92 3.42 6.26 14.64
N ILE A 93 3.18 7.56 14.47
CA ILE A 93 4.16 8.50 13.94
C ILE A 93 4.12 9.83 14.69
N ALA A 94 5.16 10.06 15.49
CA ALA A 94 5.25 11.18 16.42
C ALA A 94 5.41 12.55 15.72
N SER A 95 6.20 12.62 14.65
CA SER A 95 6.65 13.87 14.03
C SER A 95 6.89 13.73 12.53
N ALA A 96 6.75 14.85 11.80
CA ALA A 96 7.06 14.93 10.37
C ALA A 96 8.56 14.80 10.10
N GLU A 97 9.36 15.18 11.09
CA GLU A 97 10.81 15.13 11.07
C GLU A 97 11.33 14.04 12.00
N LYS A 98 12.54 13.58 11.74
CA LYS A 98 13.17 12.57 12.57
C LYS A 98 13.76 13.22 13.82
N ALA A 99 13.22 12.88 15.00
CA ALA A 99 13.64 13.49 16.28
C ALA A 99 14.90 12.83 16.90
N SER A 100 15.19 11.57 16.55
CA SER A 100 16.32 10.79 17.09
C SER A 100 17.23 10.33 15.96
N MET A 101 18.53 10.13 16.24
CA MET A 101 19.45 9.50 15.28
C MET A 101 19.23 7.99 15.14
N GLU A 102 18.45 7.38 16.05
CA GLU A 102 18.13 5.95 16.00
C GLU A 102 17.29 5.59 14.77
N LYS A 103 17.48 4.38 14.25
CA LYS A 103 16.69 3.88 13.13
C LYS A 103 15.32 3.40 13.62
N ASP A 104 14.26 3.78 12.91
CA ASP A 104 12.90 3.29 13.10
C ASP A 104 12.37 2.59 11.83
N ASP A 105 11.13 2.09 11.92
CA ASP A 105 10.50 1.33 10.84
C ASP A 105 10.32 2.14 9.55
N VAL A 106 10.22 3.47 9.64
CA VAL A 106 10.07 4.35 8.48
C VAL A 106 11.39 4.46 7.72
N ASP A 107 12.53 4.42 8.42
CA ASP A 107 13.85 4.42 7.77
C ASP A 107 14.03 3.20 6.85
N ARG A 108 13.35 2.08 7.12
CA ARG A 108 13.35 0.91 6.22
C ARG A 108 12.64 1.22 4.90
N LEU A 109 11.58 2.02 4.94
CA LEU A 109 10.84 2.43 3.73
C LEU A 109 11.66 3.40 2.88
N GLU A 110 12.52 4.20 3.49
CA GLU A 110 13.39 5.17 2.81
C GLU A 110 14.73 4.55 2.37
N ALA A 111 15.00 3.29 2.74
CA ALA A 111 16.22 2.60 2.36
C ALA A 111 16.34 2.46 0.82
N PRO A 112 17.57 2.50 0.26
CA PRO A 112 17.80 2.29 -1.16
C PRO A 112 17.13 1.01 -1.66
N ILE A 113 16.51 1.07 -2.84
CA ILE A 113 15.87 -0.08 -3.48
C ILE A 113 16.87 -0.62 -4.51
N PRO A 114 17.26 -1.91 -4.44
CA PRO A 114 18.16 -2.47 -5.45
C PRO A 114 17.52 -2.41 -6.85
N GLN A 115 18.37 -2.32 -7.87
CA GLN A 115 17.93 -2.20 -9.26
C GLN A 115 17.15 -3.45 -9.70
N GLY A 116 16.00 -3.25 -10.33
CA GLY A 116 15.11 -4.31 -10.79
C GLY A 116 14.32 -5.03 -9.67
N HIS A 117 14.44 -4.58 -8.42
CA HIS A 117 13.69 -5.18 -7.31
C HIS A 117 12.27 -4.65 -7.21
N MET A 118 11.36 -5.54 -6.85
CA MET A 118 9.98 -5.23 -6.51
C MET A 118 9.75 -5.71 -5.09
N GLU A 119 9.52 -4.76 -4.19
CA GLU A 119 9.38 -5.04 -2.76
C GLU A 119 7.97 -4.69 -2.29
N MET A 120 7.42 -5.49 -1.38
CA MET A 120 6.25 -5.11 -0.60
C MET A 120 6.68 -5.01 0.87
N ILE A 121 6.40 -3.87 1.50
CA ILE A 121 6.63 -3.69 2.93
C ILE A 121 5.31 -3.38 3.62
N ILE A 122 5.04 -4.12 4.68
CA ILE A 122 3.89 -3.94 5.55
C ILE A 122 4.39 -3.42 6.89
N LEU A 123 3.86 -2.29 7.36
CA LEU A 123 4.18 -1.72 8.67
C LEU A 123 2.95 -1.70 9.58
N GLY A 124 3.21 -1.82 10.89
CA GLY A 124 2.18 -1.88 11.92
C GLY A 124 1.63 -3.29 12.13
N GLU A 125 0.84 -3.44 13.19
CA GLU A 125 0.16 -4.71 13.49
C GLU A 125 -1.07 -4.85 12.61
N ALA A 126 -1.24 -6.05 12.03
CA ALA A 126 -2.46 -6.36 11.31
C ALA A 126 -3.66 -6.27 12.28
N PRO A 127 -4.80 -5.72 11.84
CA PRO A 127 -6.00 -5.79 12.64
C PRO A 127 -6.35 -7.26 12.91
N PRO A 128 -6.94 -7.59 14.08
CA PRO A 128 -7.40 -8.94 14.34
C PRO A 128 -8.38 -9.36 13.23
N PRO A 129 -8.33 -10.63 12.78
CA PRO A 129 -9.26 -11.13 11.79
C PRO A 129 -10.69 -10.91 12.27
N ILE A 130 -11.56 -10.53 11.33
CA ILE A 130 -13.00 -10.50 11.59
C ILE A 130 -13.42 -11.97 11.75
N PRO A 131 -14.09 -12.35 12.85
CA PRO A 131 -14.60 -13.72 13.00
C PRO A 131 -15.54 -14.06 11.84
N ASP A 132 -15.41 -15.26 11.28
CA ASP A 132 -16.25 -15.75 10.17
C ASP A 132 -17.71 -16.04 10.59
N ASP A 133 -18.08 -15.76 11.84
CA ASP A 133 -19.39 -16.13 12.39
C ASP A 133 -20.46 -15.06 12.10
N VAL A 134 -21.03 -15.14 10.90
CA VAL A 134 -22.48 -15.02 10.69
C VAL A 134 -22.89 -16.02 9.62
N ASP A 135 -23.22 -17.24 10.04
CA ASP A 135 -24.13 -18.10 9.28
C ASP A 135 -25.47 -17.34 9.18
N ASP A 136 -25.70 -16.69 8.05
CA ASP A 136 -26.92 -15.91 7.73
C ASP A 136 -28.20 -16.77 7.60
N ASP A 137 -28.19 -18.03 8.07
CA ASP A 137 -29.28 -19.00 7.87
C ASP A 137 -30.23 -19.17 9.07
N GLU A 138 -30.00 -18.53 10.22
CA GLU A 138 -30.84 -18.71 11.42
C GLU A 138 -31.92 -17.62 11.66
N TYR A 139 -32.28 -16.83 10.64
CA TYR A 139 -33.45 -15.91 10.70
C TYR A 139 -34.64 -16.35 9.85
N ALA A 140 -34.56 -17.48 9.14
CA ALA A 140 -35.65 -17.95 8.27
C ALA A 140 -36.74 -18.80 8.97
N ASN A 141 -36.59 -19.15 10.25
CA ASN A 141 -37.53 -20.06 10.94
C ASN A 141 -38.19 -19.51 12.21
N SER A 142 -38.22 -18.19 12.43
CA SER A 142 -38.97 -17.59 13.55
C SER A 142 -40.07 -16.60 13.13
N ALA A 143 -40.55 -16.67 11.88
CA ALA A 143 -41.82 -16.04 11.50
C ALA A 143 -42.90 -17.13 11.43
N VAL A 144 -43.63 -17.24 12.53
CA VAL A 144 -44.89 -17.99 12.73
C VAL A 144 -45.94 -17.56 11.73
#